data_AF-A0A091BLI9-F1
#
_entry.id   AF-A0A091BLI9-F1
#
_cell.length_a   1.000
_cell.length_b   1.000
_cell.length_c   1.000
_cell.angle_alpha   90.00
_cell.angle_beta   90.00
_cell.angle_gamma   90.00
#
_symmetry.space_group_name_H-M   'P 1'
#
loop_
_entity.id
_entity.type
_entity.pdbx_description
1 polymer ?
#
loop_
_entity_poly.entity_id
_entity_poly.type
_entity_poly.pdbx_seq_one_letter_code
_entity_poly.pdbx_strand_id
1 'polypeptide(L)' 'MRVKIKVTLTNGEEAIFHVSPQIYEIFEWHWKHKRDFKIANRVMKHDEILDIQLEEFEVFE' A
#
# COMPACT_ATOMS: atom_id res chain seq x y z
N MET A 1 -15.59 1.30 -6.19
CA MET A 1 -14.88 1.93 -5.06
C MET A 1 -13.41 1.53 -5.10
N ARG A 2 -12.52 2.51 -5.16
CA ARG A 2 -11.07 2.33 -4.97
C ARG A 2 -10.63 3.10 -3.73
N VAL A 3 -9.48 2.74 -3.20
CA VAL A 3 -8.81 3.46 -2.11
C VAL A 3 -7.46 3.94 -2.59
N LYS A 4 -7.13 5.17 -2.19
CA LYS A 4 -5.81 5.75 -2.38
C LYS A 4 -4.96 5.44 -1.16
N ILE A 5 -3.86 4.74 -1.38
CA ILE A 5 -2.90 4.40 -0.33
C ILE A 5 -1.57 5.07 -0.65
N LYS A 6 -0.97 5.68 0.36
CA LYS A 6 0.35 6.29 0.31
C LYS A 6 1.31 5.42 1.12
N VAL A 7 2.41 5.00 0.50
CA VAL A 7 3.44 4.20 1.13
C VAL A 7 4.74 5.00 1.14
N THR A 8 5.28 5.22 2.33
CA THR A 8 6.56 5.89 2.51
C THR A 8 7.63 4.83 2.71
N LEU A 9 8.70 4.90 1.93
CA LEU A 9 9.82 3.97 1.99
C LEU A 9 10.97 4.52 2.84
N THR A 10 11.83 3.62 3.32
CA THR A 10 12.97 3.96 4.18
C THR A 10 14.02 4.82 3.49
N ASN A 11 14.06 4.82 2.15
CA ASN A 11 14.90 5.69 1.34
C ASN A 11 14.30 7.10 1.14
N GLY A 12 13.14 7.40 1.74
CA GLY A 12 12.43 8.67 1.59
C GLY A 12 11.56 8.77 0.33
N GLU A 13 11.48 7.72 -0.49
CA GLU A 13 10.58 7.67 -1.63
C GLU A 13 9.13 7.46 -1.18
N GLU A 14 8.19 8.16 -1.82
CA GLU A 14 6.76 8.00 -1.58
C GLU A 14 6.11 7.34 -2.81
N ALA A 15 5.38 6.24 -2.59
CA ALA A 15 4.65 5.52 -3.62
C ALA A 15 3.14 5.61 -3.35
N ILE A 16 2.38 6.06 -4.34
CA ILE A 16 0.92 6.18 -4.25
C ILE A 16 0.27 5.09 -5.12
N PHE A 17 -0.69 4.36 -4.56
CA PHE A 17 -1.46 3.35 -5.29
C PHE A 17 -2.96 3.59 -5.17
N HIS A 18 -3.68 3.38 -6.26
CA HIS A 18 -5.13 3.33 -6.29
C HIS A 18 -5.54 1.86 -6.43
N VAL A 19 -6.02 1.25 -5.34
CA VAL A 19 -6.35 -0.17 -5.28
C VAL A 19 -7.78 -0.41 -4.85
N SER A 20 -8.29 -1.64 -4.98
CA SER A 20 -9.56 -1.97 -4.34
C SER A 20 -9.37 -2.06 -2.82
N PRO A 21 -10.42 -1.83 -2.01
CA PRO A 21 -10.35 -1.97 -0.55
C PRO A 21 -9.80 -3.33 -0.09
N GLN A 22 -10.18 -4.41 -0.79
CA GLN A 22 -9.72 -5.77 -0.49
C GLN A 22 -8.19 -5.91 -0.65
N ILE A 23 -7.60 -5.24 -1.63
CA ILE A 23 -6.15 -5.26 -1.84
C ILE A 23 -5.45 -4.48 -0.73
N TYR A 24 -6.03 -3.38 -0.25
CA TYR A 24 -5.50 -2.65 0.90
C TYR A 24 -5.49 -3.51 2.17
N GLU A 25 -6.56 -4.25 2.46
CA GLU A 25 -6.60 -5.16 3.63
C GLU A 25 -5.52 -6.25 3.55
N ILE A 26 -5.33 -6.85 2.36
CA ILE A 26 -4.26 -7.84 2.13
C ILE A 26 -2.89 -7.20 2.36
N PHE A 27 -2.70 -5.98 1.84
CA PHE A 27 -1.43 -5.27 1.97
C PHE A 27 -1.13 -4.90 3.43
N GLU A 28 -2.10 -4.34 4.14
CA GLU A 28 -1.99 -4.00 5.55
C GLU A 28 -1.65 -5.23 6.40
N TRP A 29 -2.29 -6.37 6.11
CA TRP A 29 -1.97 -7.64 6.77
C TRP A 29 -0.54 -8.09 6.52
N HIS A 30 -0.07 -8.06 5.26
CA HIS A 30 1.31 -8.45 4.93
C HIS A 30 2.33 -7.56 5.64
N TRP A 31 2.11 -6.25 5.65
CA TRP A 31 2.99 -5.30 6.34
C TRP A 31 3.04 -5.55 7.85
N LYS A 32 1.88 -5.70 8.51
CA LYS A 32 1.80 -5.99 9.96
C LYS A 32 2.51 -7.30 10.34
N HIS A 33 2.55 -8.26 9.43
CA HIS A 33 3.22 -9.55 9.62
C HIS A 33 4.64 -9.58 9.06
N LYS A 34 5.22 -8.42 8.70
CA LYS A 34 6.58 -8.29 8.17
C LYS A 34 6.84 -9.22 6.98
N ARG A 35 5.86 -9.28 6.08
CA ARG A 35 5.94 -10.07 4.84
C ARG A 35 6.03 -9.16 3.64
N ASP A 36 6.84 -9.59 2.70
CA ASP A 36 6.97 -8.94 1.41
C ASP A 36 5.69 -9.13 0.61
N PHE A 37 5.36 -8.17 -0.23
CA PHE A 37 4.17 -8.23 -1.08
C PHE A 37 4.45 -7.60 -2.44
N LYS A 38 3.60 -7.92 -3.41
CA LYS A 38 3.66 -7.37 -4.76
C LYS A 38 2.39 -6.59 -5.03
N ILE A 39 2.53 -5.35 -5.49
CA ILE A 39 1.43 -4.49 -5.90
C ILE A 39 1.71 -3.98 -7.31
N ALA A 40 0.77 -4.24 -8.23
CA ALA A 40 0.98 -4.05 -9.66
C ALA A 40 2.31 -4.70 -10.12
N ASN A 41 3.24 -3.91 -10.67
CA ASN A 41 4.55 -4.37 -11.14
C ASN A 41 5.69 -4.15 -10.12
N ARG A 42 5.38 -3.70 -8.91
CA ARG A 42 6.37 -3.41 -7.88
C ARG A 42 6.35 -4.49 -6.80
N VAL A 43 7.50 -5.08 -6.54
CA VAL A 43 7.74 -5.87 -5.32
C VAL A 43 8.18 -4.90 -4.25
N MET A 44 7.56 -4.96 -3.08
CA MET A 44 7.83 -4.09 -1.95
C MET A 44 8.15 -4.98 -0.76
N LYS A 45 9.40 -4.91 -0.31
CA LYS A 45 9.82 -5.66 0.86
C LYS A 45 9.36 -4.97 2.12
N HIS A 46 9.05 -5.73 3.15
CA HIS A 46 8.53 -5.16 4.38
C HIS A 46 9.53 -4.25 5.11
N ASP A 47 10.83 -4.48 4.95
CA ASP A 47 11.93 -3.70 5.52
C ASP A 47 12.20 -2.39 4.78
N GLU A 48 11.71 -2.28 3.54
CA GLU A 48 11.76 -1.06 2.75
C GLU A 48 10.63 -0.09 3.11
N ILE A 49 9.57 -0.56 3.78
CA ILE A 49 8.38 0.26 4.09
C ILE A 49 8.53 0.89 5.47
N LEU A 50 8.51 2.21 5.49
CA LEU A 50 8.51 3.01 6.71
C LEU A 50 7.09 3.23 7.25
N ASP A 51 6.14 3.57 6.37
CA ASP A 51 4.76 3.91 6.75
C ASP A 51 3.76 3.59 5.63
N ILE A 52 2.51 3.27 6.00
CA ILE A 52 1.39 3.10 5.07
C ILE A 52 0.21 3.92 5.58
N GLN A 53 -0.27 4.84 4.74
CA GLN A 53 -1.42 5.70 5.04
C GLN A 53 -2.54 5.49 4.03
N LEU A 54 -3.77 5.36 4.54
CA LEU A 54 -4.99 5.36 3.74
C LEU A 54 -5.48 6.81 3.63
N GLU A 55 -5.42 7.39 2.44
CA GLU A 55 -5.78 8.81 2.24
C GLU A 55 -7.27 8.98 1.92
N GLU A 56 -7.81 8.26 0.92
CA GLU A 56 -9.16 8.54 0.41
C GLU A 56 -9.85 7.29 -0.17
N PHE A 57 -11.19 7.27 -0.09
CA PHE A 57 -12.04 6.31 -0.79
C PHE A 57 -12.63 6.99 -2.04
N GLU A 58 -12.18 6.58 -3.23
CA GLU A 58 -12.77 7.01 -4.50
C GLU A 58 -14.00 6.13 -4.83
N VAL A 59 -15.20 6.71 -4.70
CA VAL A 59 -16.44 6.12 -5.20
C VAL A 59 -16.66 6.67 -6.61
N PHE A 60 -16.47 5.83 -7.63
CA PHE A 60 -16.86 6.15 -9.00
C PHE A 60 -18.38 5.90 -9.11
N GLU A 61 -19.17 6.98 -9.27
CA GLU A 61 -20.60 6.92 -9.64
C GLU A 61 -20.81 6.39 -11.06
#